data_AF-A0A954LHB9-F1
#
_entry.id   AF-A0A954LHB9-F1
#
_cell.length_a   1.000
_cell.length_b   1.000
_cell.length_c   1.000
_cell.angle_alpha   90.00
_cell.angle_beta   90.00
_cell.angle_gamma   90.00
#
_symmetry.space_group_name_H-M   'P 1'
#
loop_
_entity.id
_entity.type
_entity.pdbx_description
1 polymer ?
#
loop_
_entity_poly.entity_id
_entity_poly.type
_entity_poly.pdbx_seq_one_letter_code
_entity_poly.pdbx_strand_id
1 'polypeptide(L)'
;ERFNVLFIAADDLRNDLACYGHPMVKTPNLDRLAGRGLIFDRAYCQQAVCNPSRASLMTGRHPDSLRIWDLPTHFRDKNPDVVTLAEYFRQQGWFTQNIGKIFHNWIHKVQGDPQSWSVPAVMHFASHGQDKPKVTGELPASSAVDPKCECRDVPDDAYFDGRVASLAVEALGQLKQKEQPFFLAVGFWKPHSPFNAPRKYWDLYQREQ
;
A
#
# COMPACT_ATOMS: atom_id res chain seq x y z
N GLU A 1 -12.35 13.34 -22.32
CA GLU A 1 -12.01 11.93 -22.05
C GLU A 1 -11.75 11.77 -20.55
N ARG A 2 -12.17 10.66 -19.92
CA ARG A 2 -11.98 10.40 -18.49
C ARG A 2 -10.90 9.35 -18.30
N PHE A 3 -9.80 9.71 -17.65
CA PHE A 3 -8.69 8.77 -17.43
C PHE A 3 -8.96 7.82 -16.27
N ASN A 4 -8.47 6.60 -16.41
CA ASN A 4 -8.31 5.67 -15.30
C ASN A 4 -7.16 6.11 -14.40
N VAL A 5 -7.27 5.80 -13.11
CA VAL A 5 -6.25 6.11 -12.11
C VAL A 5 -5.84 4.84 -11.39
N LEU A 6 -4.56 4.51 -11.46
CA LEU A 6 -3.91 3.51 -10.61
C LEU A 6 -3.10 4.24 -9.55
N PHE A 7 -3.59 4.23 -8.31
CA PHE A 7 -2.91 4.83 -7.17
C PHE A 7 -2.14 3.73 -6.43
N ILE A 8 -0.82 3.86 -6.33
CA ILE A 8 0.05 2.89 -5.66
C ILE A 8 0.63 3.54 -4.40
N ALA A 9 0.46 2.89 -3.26
CA ALA A 9 1.07 3.27 -2.00
C ALA A 9 1.93 2.13 -1.45
N ALA A 10 3.01 2.46 -0.75
CA ALA A 10 3.85 1.50 -0.03
C ALA A 10 4.08 2.02 1.40
N ASP A 11 3.89 1.15 2.39
CA ASP A 11 3.94 1.53 3.80
C ASP A 11 5.37 1.62 4.33
N ASP A 12 5.71 2.73 4.96
CA ASP A 12 7.06 3.09 5.46
C ASP A 12 8.15 3.18 4.38
N LEU A 13 7.78 3.28 3.10
CA LEU A 13 8.76 3.45 2.03
C LEU A 13 9.33 4.89 2.04
N ARG A 14 10.63 5.00 2.34
CA ARG A 14 11.42 6.23 2.09
C ARG A 14 11.92 6.29 0.65
N ASN A 15 12.51 7.41 0.26
CA ASN A 15 13.08 7.64 -1.07
C ASN A 15 14.43 6.91 -1.32
N ASP A 16 14.71 5.81 -0.63
CA ASP A 16 15.89 4.97 -0.86
C ASP A 16 15.69 4.08 -2.09
N LEU A 17 15.59 4.71 -3.26
CA LEU A 17 15.32 4.07 -4.54
C LEU A 17 16.40 4.48 -5.55
N ALA A 18 16.70 3.62 -6.51
CA ALA A 18 17.69 3.93 -7.54
C ALA A 18 17.29 5.16 -8.37
N CYS A 19 16.00 5.35 -8.68
CA CYS A 19 15.51 6.56 -9.36
C CYS A 19 15.65 7.87 -8.54
N TYR A 20 15.91 7.78 -7.24
CA TYR A 20 16.28 8.91 -6.37
C TYR A 20 17.80 8.98 -6.10
N GLY A 21 18.59 8.17 -6.79
CA GLY A 21 20.06 8.17 -6.70
C GLY A 21 20.65 7.25 -5.63
N HIS A 22 19.86 6.36 -5.01
CA HIS A 22 20.41 5.43 -4.02
C HIS A 22 21.40 4.44 -4.68
N PRO A 23 22.64 4.30 -4.18
CA PRO A 23 23.71 3.57 -4.89
C PRO A 23 23.63 2.04 -4.82
N MET A 24 22.62 1.47 -4.14
CA MET A 24 22.58 0.05 -3.77
C MET A 24 21.21 -0.59 -3.96
N VAL A 25 20.13 0.12 -3.59
CA VAL A 25 18.78 -0.44 -3.67
C VAL A 25 18.38 -0.67 -5.13
N LYS A 26 18.00 -1.91 -5.44
CA LYS A 26 17.63 -2.33 -6.80
C LYS A 26 16.13 -2.22 -7.00
N THR A 27 15.68 -1.19 -7.72
CA THR A 27 14.25 -0.91 -7.96
C THR A 27 13.88 -0.78 -9.44
N PRO A 28 14.31 -1.71 -10.32
CA PRO A 28 14.24 -1.52 -11.78
C PRO A 28 12.82 -1.23 -12.32
N ASN A 29 11.79 -1.77 -11.67
CA ASN A 29 10.39 -1.52 -12.05
C ASN A 29 9.92 -0.11 -11.68
N LEU A 30 10.31 0.41 -10.52
CA LEU A 30 10.01 1.80 -10.13
C LEU A 30 10.85 2.77 -10.96
N ASP A 31 12.10 2.42 -11.28
CA ASP A 31 12.98 3.24 -12.12
C ASP A 31 12.41 3.37 -13.54
N ARG A 32 11.89 2.26 -14.09
CA ARG A 32 11.18 2.27 -15.39
C ARG A 32 9.89 3.09 -15.34
N LEU A 33 9.15 3.08 -14.22
CA LEU A 33 7.97 3.93 -14.04
C LEU A 33 8.36 5.41 -13.98
N ALA A 34 9.43 5.73 -13.25
CA ALA A 34 10.02 7.06 -13.14
C ALA A 34 10.46 7.60 -14.51
N GLY A 35 11.13 6.78 -15.33
CA GLY A 35 11.60 7.18 -16.67
C GLY A 35 10.50 7.49 -17.70
N ARG A 36 9.24 7.18 -17.39
CA ARG A 36 8.06 7.52 -18.23
C ARG A 36 7.09 8.48 -17.54
N GLY A 37 7.51 9.08 -16.42
CA GLY A 37 6.67 9.94 -15.60
C GLY A 37 7.41 11.17 -15.11
N LEU A 38 6.84 11.83 -14.10
CA LEU A 38 7.44 12.95 -13.39
C LEU A 38 7.79 12.50 -11.97
N ILE A 39 9.01 12.79 -11.52
CA ILE A 39 9.47 12.55 -10.15
C ILE A 39 9.47 13.88 -9.39
N PHE A 40 9.01 13.86 -8.14
CA PHE A 40 9.13 14.98 -7.22
C PHE A 40 10.24 14.67 -6.21
N ASP A 41 11.34 15.42 -6.25
CA ASP A 41 12.47 15.27 -5.33
C ASP A 41 12.20 15.86 -3.92
N ARG A 42 11.15 16.66 -3.79
CA ARG A 42 10.74 17.36 -2.57
C ARG A 42 9.27 17.12 -2.23
N ALA A 43 8.92 15.86 -2.00
CA ALA A 43 7.60 15.44 -1.54
C ALA A 43 7.64 15.06 -0.05
N TYR A 44 6.77 15.67 0.77
CA TYR A 44 6.73 15.47 2.23
C TYR A 44 5.32 15.11 2.69
N CYS A 45 5.22 14.12 3.60
CA CYS A 45 3.98 13.84 4.31
C CYS A 45 3.72 14.88 5.40
N GLN A 46 2.46 15.08 5.76
CA GLN A 46 2.07 16.10 6.75
C GLN A 46 2.40 15.69 8.19
N GLN A 47 2.48 14.38 8.47
CA GLN A 47 2.94 13.83 9.74
C GLN A 47 3.51 12.42 9.49
N ALA A 48 4.70 12.12 10.00
CA ALA A 48 5.40 10.85 9.77
C ALA A 48 4.85 9.68 10.61
N VAL A 49 3.53 9.48 10.55
CA VAL A 49 2.79 8.40 11.23
C VAL A 49 1.69 7.91 10.29
N CYS A 50 1.49 6.59 10.21
CA CYS A 50 0.56 5.92 9.30
C CYS A 50 -0.82 6.61 9.19
N ASN A 51 -1.61 6.64 10.27
CA ASN A 51 -2.99 7.10 10.21
C ASN A 51 -3.12 8.61 9.90
N PRO A 52 -2.42 9.52 10.60
CA PRO A 52 -2.46 10.95 10.25
C PRO A 52 -2.06 11.24 8.81
N SER A 53 -0.98 10.61 8.32
CA SER A 53 -0.50 10.77 6.94
C SER A 53 -1.53 10.29 5.91
N ARG A 54 -2.06 9.07 6.09
CA ARG A 54 -3.03 8.44 5.18
C ARG A 54 -4.35 9.19 5.17
N ALA A 55 -4.87 9.56 6.34
CA ALA A 55 -6.08 10.35 6.45
C ALA A 55 -5.91 11.73 5.79
N SER A 56 -4.75 12.37 6.00
CA SER A 56 -4.44 13.65 5.41
C SER A 56 -4.42 13.60 3.88
N LEU A 57 -3.67 12.66 3.30
CA LEU A 57 -3.58 12.46 1.85
C LEU A 57 -4.96 12.13 1.24
N MET A 58 -5.68 11.19 1.86
CA MET A 58 -6.94 10.70 1.30
C MET A 58 -8.10 11.68 1.47
N THR A 59 -8.00 12.72 2.29
CA THR A 59 -9.05 13.74 2.46
C THR A 59 -8.64 15.11 1.92
N GLY A 60 -7.36 15.31 1.60
CA GLY A 60 -6.82 16.61 1.21
C GLY A 60 -6.80 17.64 2.36
N ARG A 61 -6.80 17.19 3.62
CA ARG A 61 -6.84 18.04 4.81
C ARG A 61 -5.61 17.82 5.68
N HIS A 62 -5.12 18.86 6.34
CA HIS A 62 -4.02 18.71 7.31
C HIS A 62 -4.45 17.87 8.53
N PRO A 63 -3.53 17.14 9.18
CA PRO A 63 -3.79 16.41 10.43
C PRO A 63 -4.51 17.27 11.48
N ASP A 64 -4.12 18.55 11.62
CA ASP A 64 -4.75 19.49 12.55
C ASP A 64 -6.18 19.87 12.17
N SER A 65 -6.48 19.97 10.87
CA SER A 65 -7.84 20.19 10.38
C SER A 65 -8.71 18.96 10.63
N LEU A 66 -8.15 17.76 10.48
CA LEU A 66 -8.84 16.50 10.76
C LEU A 66 -8.91 16.18 12.26
N ARG A 67 -8.04 16.78 13.08
CA ARG A 67 -7.81 16.42 14.49
C ARG A 67 -7.41 14.96 14.67
N ILE A 68 -6.52 14.48 13.80
CA ILE A 68 -6.01 13.11 13.78
C ILE A 68 -4.50 13.13 13.90
N TRP A 69 -3.98 12.75 15.06
CA TRP A 69 -2.53 12.74 15.36
C TRP A 69 -2.02 11.37 15.81
N ASP A 70 -2.92 10.41 15.97
CA ASP A 70 -2.65 9.08 16.50
C ASP A 70 -3.06 7.99 15.50
N LEU A 71 -2.78 6.73 15.86
CA LEU A 71 -3.23 5.58 15.09
C LEU A 71 -4.72 5.25 15.32
N PRO A 72 -5.25 5.22 16.56
CA PRO A 72 -6.58 4.65 16.82
C PRO A 72 -7.78 5.49 16.36
N THR A 73 -7.64 6.81 16.25
CA THR A 73 -8.78 7.68 15.93
C THR A 73 -9.10 7.62 14.44
N HIS A 74 -10.32 7.23 14.07
CA HIS A 74 -10.74 7.27 12.67
C HIS A 74 -11.13 8.70 12.28
N PHE A 75 -10.76 9.16 11.07
CA PHE A 75 -10.96 10.56 10.67
C PHE A 75 -12.44 10.99 10.66
N ARG A 76 -13.37 10.05 10.46
CA ARG A 76 -14.82 10.30 10.52
C ARG A 76 -15.40 10.41 11.91
N ASP A 77 -14.67 9.98 12.95
CA ASP A 77 -15.11 10.20 14.34
C ASP A 77 -15.11 11.69 14.68
N LYS A 78 -14.26 12.47 14.00
CA LYS A 78 -14.14 13.93 14.16
C LYS A 78 -14.73 14.72 12.99
N ASN A 79 -14.75 14.13 11.79
CA ASN A 79 -15.19 14.78 10.56
C ASN A 79 -16.08 13.82 9.76
N PRO A 80 -17.33 13.58 10.20
CA PRO A 80 -18.18 12.55 9.60
C PRO A 80 -18.41 12.74 8.09
N ASP A 81 -18.57 14.00 7.66
CA ASP A 81 -18.93 14.38 6.29
C ASP A 81 -17.72 14.68 5.39
N VAL A 82 -16.48 14.41 5.84
CA VAL A 82 -15.31 14.67 5.00
C VAL A 82 -15.30 13.74 3.80
N VAL A 83 -15.23 14.32 2.60
CA VAL A 83 -15.16 13.55 1.36
C VAL A 83 -13.72 13.12 1.14
N THR A 84 -13.50 11.82 0.90
CA THR A 84 -12.19 11.30 0.55
C THR A 84 -11.93 11.42 -0.95
N LEU A 85 -10.67 11.31 -1.37
CA LEU A 85 -10.26 11.28 -2.77
C LEU A 85 -11.01 10.17 -3.53
N ALA A 86 -11.04 8.97 -2.97
CA ALA A 86 -11.75 7.84 -3.57
C ALA A 86 -13.27 8.05 -3.60
N GLU A 87 -13.85 8.58 -2.52
CA GLU A 87 -15.27 8.92 -2.47
C GLU A 87 -15.62 9.95 -3.55
N TYR A 88 -14.78 10.97 -3.74
CA TYR A 88 -14.96 11.96 -4.79
C TYR A 88 -14.95 11.32 -6.18
N PHE A 89 -13.96 10.48 -6.51
CA PHE A 89 -13.94 9.71 -7.76
C PHE A 89 -15.24 8.92 -7.95
N ARG A 90 -15.71 8.23 -6.91
CA ARG A 90 -16.95 7.45 -6.94
C ARG A 90 -18.17 8.31 -7.23
N GLN A 91 -18.31 9.45 -6.54
CA GLN A 91 -19.39 10.42 -6.75
C GLN A 91 -19.36 11.01 -8.18
N GLN A 92 -18.17 11.13 -8.79
CA GLN A 92 -18.02 11.57 -10.18
C GLN A 92 -18.24 10.45 -11.22
N GLY A 93 -18.55 9.22 -10.79
CA GLY A 93 -18.90 8.10 -11.67
C GLY A 93 -17.76 7.13 -11.99
N TRP A 94 -16.62 7.20 -11.29
CA TRP A 94 -15.58 6.18 -11.39
C TRP A 94 -15.97 4.97 -10.56
N PHE A 95 -15.60 3.78 -11.04
CA PHE A 95 -15.53 2.60 -10.18
C PHE A 95 -14.32 2.75 -9.25
N THR A 96 -14.51 2.51 -7.96
CA THR A 96 -13.45 2.71 -6.95
C THR A 96 -13.22 1.46 -6.14
N GLN A 97 -11.96 1.06 -5.98
CA GLN A 97 -11.60 -0.16 -5.25
C GLN A 97 -10.28 0.00 -4.51
N ASN A 98 -10.23 -0.61 -3.32
CA ASN A 98 -9.05 -0.69 -2.47
C ASN A 98 -8.58 -2.14 -2.35
N ILE A 99 -7.31 -2.37 -2.70
CA ILE A 99 -6.61 -3.65 -2.50
C ILE A 99 -5.35 -3.36 -1.68
N GLY A 100 -5.27 -3.92 -0.48
CA GLY A 100 -4.16 -3.70 0.44
C GLY A 100 -4.34 -2.50 1.38
N LYS A 101 -3.23 -1.94 1.88
CA LYS A 101 -3.23 -0.90 2.92
C LYS A 101 -3.27 0.52 2.33
N ILE A 102 -4.46 1.11 2.23
CA ILE A 102 -4.67 2.52 1.80
C ILE A 102 -4.99 3.44 2.99
N PHE A 103 -6.10 3.21 3.69
CA PHE A 103 -6.33 3.80 5.01
C PHE A 103 -5.54 3.07 6.10
N HIS A 104 -5.48 3.64 7.30
CA HIS A 104 -5.12 2.84 8.47
C HIS A 104 -6.26 1.89 8.81
N ASN A 105 -5.95 0.73 9.40
CA ASN A 105 -6.80 -0.45 9.28
C ASN A 105 -7.08 -1.13 10.63
N TRP A 106 -6.14 -1.92 11.17
CA TRP A 106 -6.42 -3.00 12.13
C TRP A 106 -7.03 -2.62 13.48
N ILE A 107 -7.01 -1.35 13.87
CA ILE A 107 -7.57 -0.84 15.14
C ILE A 107 -8.87 -0.06 14.97
N HIS A 108 -9.27 0.26 13.75
CA HIS A 108 -10.44 1.10 13.51
C HIS A 108 -11.72 0.28 13.52
N LYS A 109 -12.75 0.81 14.18
CA LYS A 109 -14.11 0.22 14.15
C LYS A 109 -14.68 0.22 12.74
N VAL A 110 -14.48 1.33 12.02
CA VAL A 110 -14.85 1.44 10.61
C VAL A 110 -13.73 0.85 9.77
N GLN A 111 -13.94 -0.35 9.23
CA GLN A 111 -12.91 -1.06 8.48
C GLN A 111 -12.79 -0.51 7.06
N GLY A 112 -11.69 0.20 6.78
CA GLY A 112 -11.32 0.63 5.43
C GLY A 112 -12.21 1.68 4.78
N ASP A 113 -13.03 2.37 5.58
CA ASP A 113 -14.00 3.38 5.14
C ASP A 113 -14.86 2.94 3.94
N PRO A 114 -15.83 2.03 4.11
CA PRO A 114 -16.59 1.44 3.00
C PRO A 114 -17.28 2.44 2.08
N GLN A 115 -17.63 3.63 2.59
CA GLN A 115 -18.24 4.68 1.77
C GLN A 115 -17.27 5.31 0.77
N SER A 116 -15.96 5.09 0.88
CA SER A 116 -15.00 5.55 -0.12
C SER A 116 -15.00 4.70 -1.40
N TRP A 117 -15.55 3.49 -1.35
CA TRP A 117 -15.31 2.46 -2.36
C TRP A 117 -16.60 1.97 -3.02
N SER A 118 -16.51 1.45 -4.24
CA SER A 118 -17.62 0.83 -4.98
C SER A 118 -17.83 -0.64 -4.57
N VAL A 119 -16.81 -1.26 -3.99
CA VAL A 119 -16.82 -2.64 -3.47
C VAL A 119 -16.05 -2.71 -2.15
N PRO A 120 -16.31 -3.71 -1.28
CA PRO A 120 -15.53 -3.89 -0.07
C PRO A 120 -14.02 -3.99 -0.34
N ALA A 121 -13.21 -3.36 0.52
CA ALA A 121 -11.76 -3.42 0.41
C ALA A 121 -11.26 -4.85 0.64
N VAL A 122 -10.25 -5.27 -0.13
CA VAL A 122 -9.67 -6.62 -0.06
C VAL A 122 -8.24 -6.54 0.46
N MET A 123 -7.82 -7.50 1.31
CA MET A 123 -6.47 -7.52 1.92
C MET A 123 -6.13 -6.23 2.69
N HIS A 124 -7.15 -5.46 3.08
CA HIS A 124 -6.97 -4.17 3.75
C HIS A 124 -6.87 -4.30 5.27
N PHE A 125 -7.73 -5.10 5.89
CA PHE A 125 -7.86 -5.15 7.35
C PHE A 125 -7.02 -6.27 7.95
N ALA A 126 -5.81 -5.93 8.40
CA ALA A 126 -4.89 -6.81 9.11
C ALA A 126 -3.80 -6.00 9.84
N SER A 127 -3.12 -6.62 10.80
CA SER A 127 -1.88 -6.09 11.37
C SER A 127 -0.67 -6.64 10.60
N HIS A 128 0.46 -5.93 10.63
CA HIS A 128 1.70 -6.40 9.99
C HIS A 128 2.20 -7.74 10.55
N GLY A 129 1.89 -8.04 11.82
CA GLY A 129 2.25 -9.33 12.45
C GLY A 129 1.50 -10.53 11.86
N GLN A 130 0.40 -10.30 11.15
CA GLN A 130 -0.39 -11.33 10.46
C GLN A 130 0.11 -11.65 9.05
N ASP A 131 1.13 -10.94 8.56
CA ASP A 131 1.80 -11.26 7.29
C ASP A 131 2.67 -12.51 7.44
N LYS A 132 2.00 -13.66 7.54
CA LYS A 132 2.60 -14.99 7.63
C LYS A 132 2.64 -15.64 6.24
N PRO A 133 3.72 -16.35 5.90
CA PRO A 133 3.88 -16.99 4.62
C PRO A 133 2.82 -18.08 4.45
N LYS A 134 2.20 -18.13 3.27
CA LYS A 134 1.25 -19.19 2.87
C LYS A 134 1.81 -19.91 1.67
N VAL A 135 2.07 -21.21 1.81
CA VAL A 135 2.57 -22.07 0.74
C VAL A 135 1.82 -23.38 0.72
N THR A 136 1.87 -24.08 -0.42
CA THR A 136 1.42 -25.47 -0.50
C THR A 136 2.54 -26.38 -0.02
N GLY A 137 2.23 -27.29 0.91
CA GLY A 137 3.20 -28.22 1.48
C GLY A 137 3.92 -27.67 2.71
N GLU A 138 5.12 -28.19 2.98
CA GLU A 138 5.93 -27.80 4.13
C GLU A 138 6.49 -26.38 3.95
N LEU A 139 6.39 -25.56 5.00
CA LEU A 139 6.93 -24.22 5.00
C LEU A 139 8.46 -24.26 5.20
N PRO A 140 9.27 -23.80 4.23
CA PRO A 140 10.72 -23.80 4.38
C PRO A 140 11.17 -22.97 5.58
N ALA A 141 12.23 -23.40 6.28
CA ALA A 141 12.78 -22.69 7.42
C ALA A 141 13.24 -21.27 7.04
N SER A 142 13.10 -20.31 7.97
CA SER A 142 13.65 -18.97 7.78
C SER A 142 15.15 -18.99 8.02
N SER A 143 15.90 -18.32 7.13
CA SER A 143 17.34 -18.07 7.26
C SER A 143 17.66 -16.70 7.88
N ALA A 144 16.64 -15.95 8.31
CA ALA A 144 16.82 -14.68 9.00
C ALA A 144 17.30 -14.91 10.45
N VAL A 145 18.27 -14.10 10.88
CA VAL A 145 18.79 -14.12 12.26
C VAL A 145 18.01 -13.16 13.16
N ASP A 146 17.65 -11.99 12.64
CA ASP A 146 16.86 -11.00 13.37
C ASP A 146 15.38 -11.47 13.49
N PRO A 147 14.79 -11.50 14.70
CA PRO A 147 13.40 -11.92 14.90
C PRO A 147 12.35 -11.00 14.26
N LYS A 148 12.72 -9.79 13.83
CA LYS A 148 11.87 -8.87 13.04
C LYS A 148 11.95 -9.14 11.55
N CYS A 149 12.76 -10.09 11.10
CA CYS A 149 12.98 -10.41 9.70
C CYS A 149 12.52 -11.84 9.40
N GLU A 150 12.08 -12.06 8.17
CA GLU A 150 11.83 -13.41 7.66
C GLU A 150 12.39 -13.56 6.25
N CYS A 151 13.22 -14.59 6.06
CA CYS A 151 13.88 -14.93 4.80
C CYS A 151 13.65 -16.40 4.50
N ARG A 152 12.57 -16.69 3.77
CA ARG A 152 12.18 -18.05 3.37
C ARG A 152 12.21 -18.19 1.86
N ASP A 153 12.58 -19.38 1.40
CA ASP A 153 12.54 -19.71 -0.03
C ASP A 153 11.11 -20.07 -0.44
N VAL A 154 10.31 -19.04 -0.71
CA VAL A 154 8.87 -19.14 -1.00
C VAL A 154 8.50 -18.24 -2.17
N PRO A 155 7.40 -18.49 -2.89
CA PRO A 155 6.94 -17.59 -3.95
C PRO A 155 6.49 -16.22 -3.41
N ASP A 156 6.32 -15.23 -4.30
CA ASP A 156 5.98 -13.86 -3.92
C ASP A 156 4.63 -13.75 -3.21
N ASP A 157 3.66 -14.51 -3.72
CA ASP A 157 2.30 -14.60 -3.18
C ASP A 157 2.20 -15.39 -1.87
N ALA A 158 3.33 -15.90 -1.35
CA ALA A 158 3.39 -16.40 0.01
C ALA A 158 3.19 -15.28 1.03
N TYR A 159 3.56 -14.03 0.73
CA TYR A 159 3.36 -12.86 1.60
C TYR A 159 2.21 -11.97 1.12
N PHE A 160 1.78 -11.02 1.95
CA PHE A 160 0.68 -10.10 1.63
C PHE A 160 0.89 -9.38 0.30
N ASP A 161 2.08 -8.85 0.04
CA ASP A 161 2.30 -7.98 -1.11
C ASP A 161 2.29 -8.71 -2.45
N GLY A 162 2.72 -9.96 -2.51
CA GLY A 162 2.51 -10.78 -3.71
C GLY A 162 1.03 -11.06 -3.97
N ARG A 163 0.24 -11.34 -2.92
CA ARG A 163 -1.22 -11.51 -3.04
C ARG A 163 -1.92 -10.22 -3.45
N VAL A 164 -1.52 -9.08 -2.88
CA VAL A 164 -2.02 -7.75 -3.25
C VAL A 164 -1.73 -7.46 -4.73
N ALA A 165 -0.52 -7.75 -5.20
CA ALA A 165 -0.16 -7.59 -6.61
C ALA A 165 -1.01 -8.49 -7.53
N SER A 166 -1.16 -9.78 -7.21
CA SER A 166 -1.98 -10.71 -7.99
C SER A 166 -3.44 -10.28 -8.08
N LEU A 167 -4.02 -9.85 -6.96
CA LEU A 167 -5.40 -9.32 -6.92
C LEU A 167 -5.55 -8.02 -7.71
N ALA A 168 -4.55 -7.14 -7.70
CA ALA A 168 -4.57 -5.93 -8.49
C ALA A 168 -4.52 -6.22 -10.01
N VAL A 169 -3.71 -7.19 -10.43
CA VAL A 169 -3.68 -7.65 -11.83
C VAL A 169 -5.01 -8.25 -12.24
N GLU A 170 -5.62 -9.10 -11.40
CA GLU A 170 -6.95 -9.65 -11.65
C GLU A 170 -8.01 -8.55 -11.78
N ALA A 171 -8.03 -7.60 -10.84
CA ALA A 171 -8.96 -6.47 -10.86
C ALA A 171 -8.81 -5.63 -12.13
N LEU A 172 -7.57 -5.34 -12.56
CA LEU A 172 -7.32 -4.64 -13.84
C LEU A 172 -7.86 -5.43 -15.04
N GLY A 173 -7.73 -6.76 -15.03
CA GLY A 173 -8.30 -7.64 -16.06
C GLY A 173 -9.82 -7.56 -16.14
N GLN A 174 -10.50 -7.51 -14.99
CA GLN A 174 -11.96 -7.35 -14.91
C GLN A 174 -12.41 -5.94 -15.30
N LEU A 175 -11.70 -4.90 -14.85
CA LEU A 175 -12.03 -3.51 -15.12
C LEU A 175 -11.84 -3.14 -16.59
N LYS A 176 -10.88 -3.77 -17.28
CA LYS A 176 -10.69 -3.60 -18.73
C LYS A 176 -11.94 -3.98 -19.54
N GLN A 177 -12.81 -4.85 -19.01
CA GLN A 177 -14.04 -5.28 -19.68
C GLN A 177 -15.20 -4.29 -19.50
N LYS A 178 -15.00 -3.22 -18.74
CA LYS A 178 -16.02 -2.21 -18.44
C LYS A 178 -15.72 -0.90 -19.17
N GLU A 179 -16.77 -0.19 -19.59
CA GLU A 179 -16.65 1.16 -20.15
C GLU A 179 -16.46 2.23 -19.07
N GLN A 180 -16.87 1.93 -17.83
CA GLN A 180 -16.76 2.84 -16.69
C GLN A 180 -15.28 3.05 -16.31
N PRO A 181 -14.81 4.30 -16.14
CA PRO A 181 -13.44 4.55 -15.70
C PRO A 181 -13.24 4.11 -14.23
N PHE A 182 -12.00 3.82 -13.84
CA PHE A 182 -11.70 3.32 -12.50
C PHE A 182 -10.66 4.16 -11.74
N PHE A 183 -10.80 4.18 -10.41
CA PHE A 183 -9.77 4.55 -9.45
C PHE A 183 -9.43 3.29 -8.63
N LEU A 184 -8.30 2.66 -8.96
CA LEU A 184 -7.82 1.46 -8.28
C LEU A 184 -6.68 1.86 -7.35
N ALA A 185 -6.90 1.74 -6.05
CA ALA A 185 -5.91 2.00 -5.02
C ALA A 185 -5.27 0.69 -4.55
N VAL A 186 -3.96 0.56 -4.75
CA VAL A 186 -3.15 -0.61 -4.40
C VAL A 186 -2.15 -0.23 -3.32
N GLY A 187 -2.31 -0.77 -2.12
CA GLY A 187 -1.49 -0.45 -0.96
C GLY A 187 -0.60 -1.63 -0.54
N PHE A 188 0.69 -1.56 -0.87
CA PHE A 188 1.69 -2.50 -0.41
C PHE A 188 2.05 -2.25 1.07
N TRP A 189 2.25 -3.34 1.81
CA TRP A 189 2.51 -3.38 3.24
C TRP A 189 4.00 -3.29 3.58
N LYS A 190 4.89 -3.66 2.65
CA LYS A 190 6.34 -3.50 2.79
C LYS A 190 6.77 -2.11 2.31
N PRO A 191 7.90 -1.55 2.82
CA PRO A 191 8.87 -2.15 3.75
C PRO A 191 8.53 -2.12 5.25
N HIS A 192 7.34 -1.69 5.68
CA HIS A 192 6.97 -1.67 7.11
C HIS A 192 7.26 -3.01 7.80
N SER A 193 7.82 -2.96 9.02
CA SER A 193 8.18 -4.13 9.81
C SER A 193 6.98 -5.06 10.13
N PRO A 194 7.17 -6.38 10.32
CA PRO A 194 8.43 -7.11 10.17
C PRO A 194 8.88 -7.19 8.70
N PHE A 195 10.18 -7.29 8.50
CA PHE A 195 10.84 -7.32 7.20
C PHE A 195 10.78 -8.74 6.63
N ASN A 196 9.61 -9.09 6.09
CA ASN A 196 9.33 -10.39 5.52
C ASN A 196 9.38 -10.28 3.99
N ALA A 197 10.29 -11.01 3.36
CA ALA A 197 10.38 -11.07 1.91
C ALA A 197 10.90 -12.46 1.46
N PRO A 198 10.49 -12.95 0.28
CA PRO A 198 11.06 -14.14 -0.33
C PRO A 198 12.60 -14.07 -0.42
N ARG A 199 13.26 -15.20 -0.20
CA ARG A 199 14.73 -15.34 -0.19
C ARG A 199 15.40 -14.72 -1.41
N LYS A 200 14.82 -14.88 -2.60
CA LYS A 200 15.35 -14.30 -3.85
C LYS A 200 15.57 -12.78 -3.79
N TYR A 201 14.86 -12.04 -2.93
CA TYR A 201 15.08 -10.61 -2.74
C TYR A 201 16.17 -10.31 -1.71
N TRP A 202 16.35 -11.17 -0.71
CA TRP A 202 17.47 -11.10 0.21
C TRP A 202 18.79 -11.36 -0.51
N ASP A 203 18.82 -12.36 -1.39
CA ASP A 203 20.00 -12.77 -2.17
C ASP A 203 20.48 -11.67 -3.15
N LEU A 204 19.71 -10.59 -3.33
CA LEU A 204 20.14 -9.42 -4.10
C LEU A 204 21.20 -8.58 -3.38
N TYR A 205 21.36 -8.75 -2.07
CA TYR A 205 22.18 -7.92 -1.20
C TYR A 205 23.13 -8.77 -0.35
N GLN A 206 24.41 -8.39 -0.29
CA GLN A 206 25.37 -9.00 0.61
C GLN A 206 25.36 -8.23 1.93
N ARG A 207 25.11 -8.89 3.06
CA ARG A 207 25.00 -8.23 4.38
C ARG A 207 26.30 -7.58 4.88
N GLU A 208 27.43 -7.99 4.32
CA GLU A 208 28.77 -7.52 4.67
C GLU A 208 29.17 -6.26 3.88
N GLN A 209 28.35 -5.84 2.91
CA GLN A 209 28.56 -4.64 2.08
C GLN A 209 27.72 -3.46 2.58
#